data_AF-A0A920PWC4-F1
#
_entry.id   AF-A0A920PWC4-F1
#
_cell.length_a   1.000
_cell.length_b   1.000
_cell.length_c   1.000
_cell.angle_alpha   90.00
_cell.angle_beta   90.00
_cell.angle_gamma   90.00
#
_symmetry.space_group_name_H-M   'P 1'
#
loop_
_entity.id
_entity.type
_entity.pdbx_description
1 polymer ?
#
loop_
_entity_poly.entity_id
_entity_poly.type
_entity_poly.pdbx_seq_one_letter_code
_entity_poly.pdbx_strand_id
1 'polypeptide(L)'
;MRDFQFLGEDHDEGEKTFLGHQGNLNGQDIENIICQQPATARFIARHMYSFFVADEPPVPSWQTVPPRDLETIELLEREYFRSNYE
;
A
#
# COMPACT_ATOMS: atom_id res chain seq x y z
N MET A 1 -4.58 -20.84 -12.58
CA MET A 1 -4.11 -19.59 -11.97
C MET A 1 -2.69 -19.39 -12.45
N ARG A 2 -2.29 -18.19 -12.89
CA ARG A 2 -0.90 -17.91 -13.22
C ARG A 2 -0.25 -17.43 -11.92
N ASP A 3 0.64 -18.23 -11.37
CA ASP A 3 1.46 -17.80 -10.25
C ASP A 3 2.58 -16.91 -10.78
N PHE A 4 2.97 -15.91 -10.00
CA PHE A 4 4.11 -15.06 -10.36
C PHE A 4 5.39 -15.90 -10.39
N GLN A 5 6.17 -15.78 -11.46
CA GLN A 5 7.47 -16.45 -11.60
C GLN A 5 8.55 -15.38 -11.74
N PHE A 6 9.50 -15.38 -10.79
CA PHE A 6 10.70 -14.56 -10.90
C PHE A 6 11.70 -15.23 -11.86
N LEU A 7 12.14 -14.50 -12.88
CA LEU A 7 13.18 -14.90 -13.82
C LEU A 7 14.39 -14.01 -13.55
N GLY A 8 15.40 -14.55 -12.87
CA GLY A 8 16.57 -13.76 -12.45
C GLY A 8 17.40 -13.27 -13.63
N GLU A 9 17.41 -14.02 -14.73
CA GLU A 9 18.12 -13.65 -15.97
C GLU A 9 17.52 -12.45 -16.71
N ASP A 10 16.22 -12.20 -16.53
CA ASP A 10 15.52 -11.05 -17.10
C ASP A 10 15.43 -9.88 -16.10
N HIS A 11 15.95 -10.07 -14.88
CA HIS A 11 15.93 -9.06 -13.84
C HIS A 11 17.13 -8.12 -13.98
N ASP A 12 16.85 -6.82 -13.91
CA ASP A 12 17.90 -5.82 -13.80
C ASP A 12 18.52 -5.90 -12.40
N GLU A 13 19.76 -6.36 -12.30
CA GLU A 13 20.54 -6.45 -11.06
C GLU A 13 21.29 -5.14 -10.72
N GLY A 14 21.03 -4.07 -11.47
CA GLY A 14 21.58 -2.75 -11.22
C GLY A 14 21.06 -2.12 -9.92
N GLU A 15 21.81 -1.13 -9.42
CA GLU A 15 21.36 -0.32 -8.29
C GLU A 15 20.19 0.58 -8.69
N LYS A 16 19.18 0.63 -7.83
CA LYS A 16 17.93 1.38 -8.02
C LYS A 16 17.66 2.23 -6.78
N THR A 17 17.07 3.39 -7.02
CA THR A 17 16.56 4.25 -5.96
C THR A 17 15.04 4.31 -6.05
N PHE A 18 14.35 3.93 -4.98
CA PHE A 18 12.89 3.92 -4.90
C PHE A 18 12.41 4.44 -3.54
N LEU A 19 11.58 5.49 -3.56
CA LEU A 19 11.03 6.13 -2.36
C LEU A 19 12.06 6.43 -1.25
N GLY A 20 13.29 6.80 -1.64
CA GLY A 20 14.38 7.12 -0.72
C GLY A 20 15.24 5.93 -0.28
N HIS A 21 14.90 4.70 -0.68
CA HIS A 21 15.73 3.51 -0.51
C HIS A 21 16.64 3.33 -1.72
N GLN A 22 17.90 2.92 -1.51
CA GLN A 22 18.88 2.69 -2.56
C GLN A 22 19.52 1.31 -2.39
N GLY A 23 19.63 0.57 -3.49
CA GLY A 23 20.27 -0.75 -3.51
C GLY A 23 19.87 -1.56 -4.75
N ASN A 24 20.30 -2.82 -4.84
CA ASN A 24 19.82 -3.73 -5.88
C ASN A 24 18.42 -4.25 -5.51
N LEU A 25 17.41 -3.39 -5.66
CA LEU A 25 16.03 -3.68 -5.28
C LEU A 25 15.36 -4.60 -6.31
N ASN A 26 14.62 -5.59 -5.84
CA ASN A 26 13.74 -6.45 -6.63
C ASN A 26 12.25 -6.16 -6.36
N GLY A 27 11.35 -6.90 -7.01
CA GLY A 27 9.89 -6.72 -6.84
C GLY A 27 9.39 -6.86 -5.40
N GLN A 28 9.92 -7.80 -4.63
CA GLN A 28 9.54 -7.99 -3.23
C GLN A 28 10.00 -6.82 -2.36
N ASP A 29 11.20 -6.29 -2.61
CA ASP A 29 11.69 -5.11 -1.90
C ASP A 29 10.80 -3.90 -2.16
N ILE A 30 10.40 -3.69 -3.42
CA ILE A 30 9.50 -2.61 -3.81
C ILE A 30 8.14 -2.74 -3.12
N GLU A 31 7.55 -3.94 -3.11
CA GLU A 31 6.30 -4.23 -2.39
C GLU A 31 6.43 -3.88 -0.90
N ASN A 32 7.50 -4.37 -0.24
CA ASN A 32 7.74 -4.11 1.17
C ASN A 32 7.89 -2.61 1.47
N ILE A 33 8.61 -1.87 0.62
CA ILE A 33 8.76 -0.41 0.77
C ILE A 33 7.41 0.31 0.64
N ILE A 34 6.54 -0.13 -0.28
CA ILE A 34 5.19 0.41 -0.46
C ILE A 34 4.34 0.12 0.78
N CYS A 35 4.36 -1.12 1.29
CA CYS A 35 3.56 -1.53 2.45
C CYS A 35 3.90 -0.74 3.73
N GLN A 36 5.14 -0.25 3.85
CA GLN A 36 5.58 0.60 4.96
C GLN A 36 5.06 2.05 4.89
N GLN A 37 4.56 2.51 3.74
CA GLN A 37 4.11 3.90 3.60
C GLN A 37 2.75 4.11 4.29
N PRO A 38 2.59 5.17 5.12
CA PRO A 38 1.29 5.54 5.69
C PRO A 38 0.20 5.77 4.64
N ALA A 39 0.58 6.21 3.44
CA ALA A 39 -0.34 6.37 2.32
C ALA A 39 -0.99 5.03 1.90
N THR A 40 -0.25 3.91 1.96
CA THR A 40 -0.74 2.57 1.64
C THR A 40 -1.75 2.10 2.67
N ALA A 41 -1.45 2.25 3.96
CA ALA A 41 -2.37 1.94 5.04
C ALA A 41 -3.69 2.70 4.88
N ARG A 42 -3.63 4.01 4.62
CA ARG A 42 -4.81 4.86 4.41
C ARG A 42 -5.61 4.45 3.18
N PHE A 43 -4.93 4.11 2.09
CA PHE A 43 -5.56 3.69 0.86
C PHE A 43 -6.37 2.39 1.06
N ILE A 44 -5.78 1.40 1.73
CA ILE A 44 -6.44 0.13 2.04
C ILE A 44 -7.59 0.34 3.04
N ALA A 45 -7.36 1.10 4.11
CA ALA A 45 -8.36 1.42 5.13
C ALA A 45 -9.63 2.04 4.52
N ARG A 46 -9.48 3.04 3.63
CA ARG A 46 -10.62 3.67 2.96
C ARG A 46 -11.34 2.71 2.00
N HIS A 47 -10.63 1.81 1.32
CA HIS A 47 -11.26 0.78 0.48
C HIS A 47 -12.07 -0.20 1.32
N MET A 48 -11.51 -0.68 2.43
CA MET A 48 -12.20 -1.58 3.35
C MET A 48 -13.44 -0.92 3.95
N TYR A 49 -13.33 0.33 4.40
CA TYR A 49 -14.46 1.09 4.92
C TYR A 49 -15.56 1.27 3.86
N SER A 50 -15.18 1.67 2.64
CA SER A 50 -16.10 1.84 1.52
C SER A 50 -16.85 0.55 1.18
N PHE A 51 -16.16 -0.58 1.20
CA PHE A 51 -16.73 -1.88 0.84
C PHE A 51 -17.63 -2.47 1.94
N PHE A 52 -17.23 -2.37 3.21
CA PHE A 52 -17.91 -3.08 4.30
C PHE A 52 -18.80 -2.21 5.19
N VAL A 53 -18.54 -0.91 5.27
CA VAL A 53 -19.15 -0.03 6.28
C VAL A 53 -20.12 0.96 5.66
N ALA A 54 -19.63 1.85 4.80
CA ALA A 54 -20.44 2.89 4.17
C ALA A 54 -19.73 3.52 2.97
N ASP A 55 -20.51 4.06 2.03
CA ASP A 55 -19.99 4.76 0.85
C ASP A 55 -18.98 5.85 1.22
N GLU A 56 -17.82 5.79 0.58
CA GLU A 56 -16.80 6.85 0.57
C GLU A 56 -16.89 7.69 -0.71
N PRO A 57 -16.32 8.91 -0.71
CA PRO A 57 -16.01 9.62 -1.94
C PRO A 57 -15.27 8.71 -2.94
N PRO A 58 -15.42 8.90 -4.25
CA PRO A 58 -14.73 8.07 -5.22
C PRO A 58 -13.20 8.25 -5.11
N VAL A 59 -12.43 7.19 -5.37
CA VAL A 59 -10.96 7.17 -5.21
C VAL A 59 -10.24 8.41 -5.80
N PRO A 60 -10.60 8.93 -6.99
CA PRO A 60 -9.95 10.13 -7.54
C PRO A 60 -10.03 11.38 -6.65
N SER A 61 -11.03 11.48 -5.77
CA SER A 61 -11.20 12.64 -4.89
C SER A 61 -10.48 12.50 -3.54
N TRP A 62 -9.85 11.36 -3.25
CA TRP A 62 -9.28 11.07 -1.92
C TRP A 62 -8.12 11.99 -1.53
N GLN A 63 -7.46 12.61 -2.50
CA GLN A 63 -6.37 13.57 -2.26
C GLN A 63 -6.87 14.91 -1.69
N THR A 64 -8.12 15.26 -1.95
CA THR A 64 -8.69 16.57 -1.61
C THR A 64 -9.90 16.48 -0.70
N VAL A 65 -10.55 15.32 -0.62
CA VAL A 65 -11.73 15.08 0.21
C VAL A 65 -11.35 14.14 1.36
N PRO A 66 -11.50 14.59 2.62
CA PRO A 66 -11.19 13.76 3.78
C PRO A 66 -12.15 12.55 3.85
N PRO A 67 -11.78 11.50 4.60
CA PRO A 67 -12.69 10.40 4.87
C PRO A 67 -13.93 10.87 5.61
N ARG A 68 -15.05 10.17 5.39
CA ARG A 68 -16.32 10.43 6.08
C ARG A 68 -16.22 10.21 7.59
N ASP A 69 -15.45 9.21 7.98
CA ASP A 69 -15.21 8.82 9.37
C ASP A 69 -13.71 8.66 9.60
N LEU A 70 -13.07 9.77 9.96
CA LEU A 70 -11.62 9.82 10.15
C LEU A 70 -11.16 8.89 11.28
N GLU A 71 -11.92 8.79 12.37
CA GLU A 71 -11.56 7.96 13.53
C GLU A 71 -11.52 6.48 13.16
N THR A 72 -12.53 6.00 12.42
CA THR A 72 -12.53 4.60 11.97
C THR A 72 -11.41 4.33 10.97
N ILE A 73 -11.11 5.27 10.07
CA ILE A 73 -9.97 5.11 9.14
C ILE A 73 -8.64 5.05 9.90
N GLU A 74 -8.42 5.92 10.88
CA GLU A 74 -7.21 5.91 11.71
C GLU A 74 -7.08 4.62 12.54
N LEU A 75 -8.21 4.08 13.02
CA LEU A 75 -8.25 2.76 13.66
C LEU A 75 -7.78 1.67 12.69
N LEU A 76 -8.30 1.64 11.46
CA LEU A 76 -7.91 0.65 10.45
C LEU A 76 -6.45 0.80 10.02
N GLU A 77 -5.96 2.03 9.84
CA GLU A 77 -4.54 2.31 9.56
C GLU A 77 -3.63 1.79 10.67
N ARG A 78 -4.02 2.01 11.94
CA ARG A 78 -3.28 1.51 13.09
C ARG A 78 -3.25 -0.02 13.11
N GLU A 79 -4.38 -0.67 12.84
CA GLU A 79 -4.47 -2.13 12.82
C GLU A 79 -3.65 -2.73 11.68
N TYR A 80 -3.63 -2.09 10.50
CA TYR A 80 -2.77 -2.47 9.38
C TYR A 80 -1.29 -2.51 9.77
N PHE A 81 -0.80 -1.50 10.50
CA PHE A 81 0.58 -1.53 11.00
C PHE A 81 0.77 -2.49 12.17
N ARG A 82 -0.23 -2.65 13.04
CA ARG A 82 -0.16 -3.60 14.17
C ARG A 82 -0.07 -5.05 13.69
N SER A 83 -0.72 -5.39 12.58
CA SER A 83 -0.63 -6.72 11.96
C SER A 83 0.65 -6.92 11.14
N ASN A 84 1.54 -5.91 11.09
CA ASN A 84 2.68 -5.90 10.18
C ASN A 84 2.26 -6.07 8.72
N TYR A 85 1.10 -5.51 8.34
CA TYR A 85 0.55 -5.55 6.98
C TYR A 85 0.40 -6.98 6.40
N GLU A 86 0.32 -7.97 7.29
CA GLU A 86 -0.07 -9.36 7.01
C GLU A 86 -1.56 -9.60 7.29
#